data_AF-A0A2W4IEL0-F1
#
_entry.id   AF-A0A2W4IEL0-F1
#
_cell.length_a   1.000
_cell.length_b   1.000
_cell.length_c   1.000
_cell.angle_alpha   90.00
_cell.angle_beta   90.00
_cell.angle_gamma   90.00
#
_symmetry.space_group_name_H-M   'P 1'
#
loop_
_entity.id
_entity.type
_entity.pdbx_description
1 polymer ?
#
loop_
_entity_poly.entity_id
_entity_poly.type
_entity_poly.pdbx_seq_one_letter_code
_entity_poly.pdbx_strand_id
1 'polypeptide(L)'
;MLLKTARFRTLADLAREKKQTAGCFNSLLFAMSFALPVCTCAAIAAPSEPPQQPTKQEQRQLPPSTPPQTTKEHKNPKRSDAQHRTTKKAEYEPNYVPPTMEYDEIIDPSKKRTISAMIGSEFALRAERVDRAIQLARRAMQRDPDDMDVHKALAEALDRKLEFQAEKDPKLFGECVREWLIVMRNGVGMEKGTNFRGMGFVDHFFGDDEYYVVAKQRLKHLTGYVPKPWESNEKYLKKVLQPAETSIKGRIIKKSD
;
A
#
# COMPACT_ATOMS: atom_id res chain seq x y z
N MET A 1 19.25 54.66 8.51
CA MET A 1 17.89 54.44 9.05
C MET A 1 16.92 54.28 7.88
N LEU A 2 16.44 53.07 7.60
CA LEU A 2 15.32 52.81 6.69
C LEU A 2 14.71 51.46 7.08
N LEU A 3 13.66 51.53 7.91
CA LEU A 3 12.84 50.39 8.30
C LEU A 3 12.07 49.86 7.08
N LYS A 4 12.19 48.55 6.79
CA LYS A 4 11.24 47.84 5.92
C LYS A 4 10.31 47.02 6.80
N THR A 5 9.11 47.55 7.01
CA THR A 5 7.95 46.86 7.59
C THR A 5 7.43 45.79 6.63
N ALA A 6 7.62 44.52 6.96
CA ALA A 6 6.96 43.40 6.30
C ALA A 6 5.52 43.29 6.83
N ARG A 7 4.53 43.46 5.94
CA ARG A 7 3.11 43.26 6.23
C ARG A 7 2.82 41.76 6.30
N PHE A 8 2.44 41.27 7.48
CA PHE A 8 1.85 39.95 7.66
C PHE A 8 0.50 39.89 6.92
N ARG A 9 0.40 39.01 5.92
CA ARG A 9 -0.88 38.65 5.29
C ARG A 9 -1.61 37.67 6.20
N THR A 10 -2.83 38.01 6.57
CA THR A 10 -3.72 37.20 7.40
C THR A 10 -4.24 35.99 6.62
N LEU A 11 -4.34 34.83 7.29
CA LEU A 11 -4.84 33.55 6.75
C LEU A 11 -6.26 33.61 6.14
N ALA A 12 -7.02 34.69 6.40
CA ALA A 12 -8.34 34.92 5.81
C ALA A 12 -8.30 35.21 4.29
N ASP A 13 -7.20 35.76 3.76
CA ASP A 13 -7.10 36.11 2.32
C ASP A 13 -6.84 34.89 1.42
N LEU A 14 -6.27 33.81 1.96
CA LEU A 14 -6.04 32.56 1.19
C LEU A 14 -7.33 31.75 0.96
N ALA A 15 -8.41 32.03 1.70
CA ALA A 15 -9.68 31.31 1.55
C ALA A 15 -10.57 31.85 0.41
N ARG A 16 -10.23 33.00 -0.20
CA ARG A 16 -11.05 33.64 -1.24
C ARG A 16 -10.67 33.27 -2.67
N GLU A 17 -9.56 32.57 -2.88
CA GLU A 17 -9.04 32.27 -4.23
C GLU A 17 -9.53 30.91 -4.80
N LYS A 18 -10.16 30.05 -3.99
CA LYS A 18 -10.63 28.71 -4.45
C LYS A 18 -12.07 28.67 -4.99
N LYS A 19 -12.74 29.81 -5.20
CA LYS A 19 -14.13 29.85 -5.71
C LYS A 19 -14.27 30.32 -7.16
N GLN A 20 -13.17 30.48 -7.91
CA GLN A 20 -13.21 31.08 -9.25
C GLN A 20 -12.85 30.15 -10.42
N THR A 21 -12.82 28.82 -10.23
CA THR A 21 -12.55 27.84 -11.30
C THR A 21 -13.69 26.85 -11.56
N ALA A 22 -14.91 27.16 -11.13
CA ALA A 22 -16.11 26.38 -11.44
C ALA A 22 -17.04 27.16 -12.37
N GLY A 23 -16.76 27.14 -13.67
CA GLY A 23 -17.68 27.67 -14.68
C GLY A 23 -16.98 28.20 -15.91
N CYS A 24 -16.61 27.32 -16.84
CA CYS A 24 -16.50 27.55 -18.29
C CYS A 24 -15.77 26.38 -18.94
N PHE A 25 -16.43 25.25 -19.15
CA PHE A 25 -16.04 24.28 -20.19
C PHE A 25 -17.28 23.53 -20.67
N ASN A 26 -18.12 24.26 -21.40
CA ASN A 26 -19.09 23.69 -22.32
C ASN A 26 -19.13 24.60 -23.56
N SER A 27 -19.17 23.99 -24.74
CA SER A 27 -19.17 24.57 -26.10
C SER A 27 -17.83 24.84 -26.77
N LEU A 28 -17.33 23.81 -27.47
CA LEU A 28 -16.75 23.91 -28.82
C LEU A 28 -16.70 22.49 -29.40
N LEU A 29 -17.72 22.06 -30.17
CA LEU A 29 -17.72 22.14 -31.64
C LEU A 29 -16.39 21.67 -32.25
N PHE A 30 -16.25 20.36 -32.47
CA PHE A 30 -15.51 19.87 -33.64
C PHE A 30 -16.21 18.63 -34.20
N ALA A 31 -17.06 18.88 -35.19
CA ALA A 31 -17.51 17.90 -36.14
C ALA A 31 -16.32 17.54 -37.05
N MET A 32 -15.89 16.29 -37.04
CA MET A 32 -15.11 15.72 -38.15
C MET A 32 -15.75 14.39 -38.53
N SER A 33 -16.60 14.52 -39.54
CA SER A 33 -17.03 13.49 -40.46
C SER A 33 -15.83 12.72 -41.01
N PHE A 34 -15.77 11.42 -40.79
CA PHE A 34 -15.15 10.49 -41.73
C PHE A 34 -16.07 9.29 -41.91
N ALA A 35 -16.91 9.40 -42.93
CA ALA A 35 -17.56 8.28 -43.56
C ALA A 35 -16.54 7.58 -44.47
N LEU A 36 -16.35 6.27 -44.27
CA LEU A 36 -16.05 5.35 -45.37
C LEU A 36 -16.88 4.06 -45.19
N PRO A 37 -17.59 3.62 -46.23
CA PRO A 37 -18.34 2.36 -46.25
C PRO A 37 -17.57 1.24 -46.99
N VAL A 38 -18.24 0.08 -47.08
CA VAL A 38 -18.02 -1.09 -47.96
C VAL A 38 -17.22 -2.24 -47.30
N CYS A 39 -17.90 -3.28 -46.80
CA CYS A 39 -18.19 -4.60 -47.46
C CYS A 39 -16.92 -5.46 -47.62
N THR A 40 -16.84 -6.75 -47.27
CA THR A 40 -17.73 -7.86 -47.64
C THR A 40 -17.35 -9.14 -46.85
N CYS A 41 -18.36 -9.97 -46.57
CA CYS A 41 -18.40 -11.44 -46.50
C CYS A 41 -17.12 -12.28 -46.24
N ALA A 42 -17.19 -13.22 -45.28
CA ALA A 42 -17.35 -14.66 -45.58
C ALA A 42 -17.33 -15.51 -44.28
N ALA A 43 -18.31 -16.40 -44.18
CA ALA A 43 -18.35 -17.53 -43.26
C ALA A 43 -17.34 -18.62 -43.67
N ILE A 44 -16.82 -19.38 -42.71
CA ILE A 44 -16.34 -20.79 -42.77
C ILE A 44 -16.10 -21.20 -41.29
N ALA A 45 -17.03 -21.93 -40.69
CA ALA A 45 -16.96 -23.38 -40.44
C ALA A 45 -15.92 -23.81 -39.37
N ALA A 46 -16.42 -24.44 -38.31
CA ALA A 46 -15.65 -25.18 -37.31
C ALA A 46 -14.88 -26.36 -37.95
N PRO A 47 -13.83 -26.88 -37.27
CA PRO A 47 -14.09 -28.03 -36.41
C PRO A 47 -13.34 -28.03 -35.07
N SER A 48 -13.96 -28.70 -34.11
CA SER A 48 -13.41 -29.19 -32.85
C SER A 48 -12.18 -30.07 -33.07
N GLU A 49 -11.08 -29.79 -32.37
CA GLU A 49 -9.97 -30.73 -32.17
C GLU A 49 -9.76 -31.05 -30.67
N PRO A 50 -9.53 -32.33 -30.32
CA PRO A 50 -9.40 -32.82 -28.94
C PRO A 50 -8.01 -32.58 -28.33
N PRO A 51 -7.88 -32.64 -26.98
CA PRO A 51 -6.61 -32.42 -26.29
C PRO A 51 -5.66 -33.59 -26.48
N GLN A 52 -4.51 -33.35 -27.13
CA GLN A 52 -3.37 -34.28 -27.12
C GLN A 52 -2.37 -33.89 -26.03
N GLN A 53 -2.21 -34.77 -25.05
CA GLN A 53 -1.04 -34.84 -24.17
C GLN A 53 0.17 -35.35 -24.96
N PRO A 54 1.37 -34.84 -24.65
CA PRO A 54 2.56 -35.67 -24.71
C PRO A 54 3.19 -35.86 -23.33
N THR A 55 3.23 -37.13 -22.95
CA THR A 55 4.24 -37.77 -22.12
C THR A 55 5.65 -37.23 -22.33
N LYS A 56 6.36 -36.95 -21.24
CA LYS A 56 7.80 -37.25 -21.10
C LYS A 56 8.21 -37.24 -19.62
N GLN A 57 8.39 -38.45 -19.10
CA GLN A 57 9.33 -38.74 -18.03
C GLN A 57 10.75 -38.43 -18.57
N GLU A 58 11.55 -37.68 -17.82
CA GLU A 58 12.99 -37.92 -17.78
C GLU A 58 13.53 -37.56 -16.40
N GLN A 59 13.87 -38.60 -15.65
CA GLN A 59 14.69 -38.54 -14.46
C GLN A 59 16.09 -38.05 -14.81
N ARG A 60 16.62 -37.05 -14.08
CA ARG A 60 18.07 -36.97 -13.86
C ARG A 60 18.42 -36.22 -12.57
N GLN A 61 18.71 -37.06 -11.57
CA GLN A 61 19.91 -37.03 -10.72
C GLN A 61 20.21 -35.76 -9.91
N LEU A 62 20.04 -35.92 -8.59
CA LEU A 62 20.78 -35.20 -7.55
C LEU A 62 22.29 -35.39 -7.74
N PRO A 63 23.11 -34.33 -7.58
CA PRO A 63 24.50 -34.49 -7.21
C PRO A 63 24.70 -34.49 -5.67
N PRO A 64 25.78 -35.14 -5.20
CA PRO A 64 25.99 -35.52 -3.80
C PRO A 64 26.60 -34.44 -2.89
N SER A 65 26.40 -34.65 -1.59
CA SER A 65 27.24 -34.28 -0.42
C SER A 65 28.75 -34.44 -0.71
N THR A 66 29.74 -33.71 -0.18
CA THR A 66 30.01 -33.10 1.15
C THR A 66 31.34 -32.26 1.04
N PRO A 67 31.80 -31.52 2.08
CA PRO A 67 32.90 -30.51 2.11
C PRO A 67 34.30 -31.20 2.35
N PRO A 68 35.50 -30.56 2.60
CA PRO A 68 35.76 -29.30 3.36
C PRO A 68 37.05 -28.47 3.06
N GLN A 69 37.28 -27.43 3.89
CA GLN A 69 38.56 -26.74 4.20
C GLN A 69 39.17 -25.85 3.08
N THR A 70 39.87 -24.73 3.29
CA THR A 70 40.51 -24.05 4.43
C THR A 70 40.94 -22.64 3.97
N THR A 71 41.12 -21.75 4.96
CA THR A 71 42.04 -20.59 5.00
C THR A 71 42.00 -19.51 3.91
N LYS A 72 41.64 -18.28 4.32
CA LYS A 72 42.58 -17.15 4.31
C LYS A 72 42.10 -16.03 5.24
N GLU A 73 42.70 -16.07 6.43
CA GLU A 73 42.92 -14.97 7.36
C GLU A 73 43.44 -13.73 6.60
N HIS A 74 42.75 -12.60 6.72
CA HIS A 74 43.28 -11.29 6.36
C HIS A 74 43.45 -10.44 7.61
N LYS A 75 44.74 -10.23 7.89
CA LYS A 75 45.30 -9.58 9.06
C LYS A 75 45.76 -8.18 8.65
N ASN A 76 45.20 -7.17 9.32
CA ASN A 76 45.76 -5.83 9.58
C ASN A 76 45.92 -4.84 8.39
N PRO A 77 45.96 -3.50 8.59
CA PRO A 77 46.63 -2.82 9.72
C PRO A 77 45.80 -1.78 10.49
N LYS A 78 46.09 -1.73 11.80
CA LYS A 78 46.33 -0.53 12.63
C LYS A 78 46.18 0.81 11.89
N ARG A 79 45.19 1.60 12.28
CA ARG A 79 45.18 3.05 12.09
C ARG A 79 45.48 3.71 13.44
N SER A 80 46.78 3.89 13.71
CA SER A 80 47.26 4.80 14.74
C SER A 80 47.15 6.24 14.25
N ASP A 81 47.14 7.15 15.22
CA ASP A 81 47.48 8.57 15.10
C ASP A 81 46.33 9.53 14.77
N ALA A 82 45.75 10.13 15.82
CA ALA A 82 45.92 11.56 16.06
C ALA A 82 45.28 11.93 17.41
N GLN A 83 46.15 12.06 18.42
CA GLN A 83 45.86 12.76 19.66
C GLN A 83 45.66 14.25 19.36
N HIS A 84 44.46 14.79 19.62
CA HIS A 84 44.32 16.19 19.97
C HIS A 84 43.55 16.32 21.28
N ARG A 85 44.35 16.36 22.34
CA ARG A 85 44.03 16.80 23.68
C ARG A 85 43.80 18.31 23.65
N THR A 86 42.56 18.75 23.85
CA THR A 86 42.31 20.09 24.41
C THR A 86 41.37 19.94 25.59
N THR A 87 41.94 20.16 26.76
CA THR A 87 41.24 20.25 28.05
C THR A 87 40.49 21.57 28.10
N LYS A 88 39.16 21.53 28.04
CA LYS A 88 38.30 22.63 28.49
C LYS A 88 37.40 22.12 29.62
N LYS A 89 37.82 22.50 30.83
CA LYS A 89 37.03 22.85 32.02
C LYS A 89 35.55 22.47 31.93
N ALA A 90 35.20 21.31 32.49
CA ALA A 90 33.81 20.95 32.76
C ALA A 90 33.36 21.73 34.00
N GLU A 91 32.57 22.78 33.77
CA GLU A 91 31.67 23.32 34.79
C GLU A 91 30.69 22.22 35.21
N TYR A 92 30.50 22.14 36.52
CA TYR A 92 29.62 21.22 37.21
C TYR A 92 28.16 21.63 36.94
N GLU A 93 27.54 20.99 35.96
CA GLU A 93 26.08 20.98 35.76
C GLU A 93 25.45 19.92 36.69
N PRO A 94 24.43 20.26 37.48
CA PRO A 94 23.86 19.38 38.49
C PRO A 94 23.06 18.23 37.84
N ASN A 95 23.56 17.01 37.99
CA ASN A 95 22.78 15.77 37.99
C ASN A 95 21.90 15.51 36.75
N TYR A 96 22.46 15.63 35.54
CA TYR A 96 21.90 14.95 34.38
C TYR A 96 22.22 13.45 34.48
N VAL A 97 21.31 12.69 35.06
CA VAL A 97 21.26 11.24 34.85
C VAL A 97 20.79 11.09 33.40
N PRO A 98 21.65 10.66 32.43
CA PRO A 98 21.12 10.32 31.13
C PRO A 98 20.02 9.30 31.38
N PRO A 99 18.78 9.50 30.88
CA PRO A 99 17.71 8.55 31.10
C PRO A 99 18.28 7.19 30.73
N THR A 100 18.45 6.33 31.74
CA THR A 100 19.04 5.02 31.55
C THR A 100 18.18 4.37 30.49
N MET A 101 18.82 4.04 29.36
CA MET A 101 18.26 3.39 28.20
C MET A 101 17.82 1.97 28.55
N GLU A 102 16.99 1.83 29.57
CA GLU A 102 16.35 0.59 30.03
C GLU A 102 15.03 0.35 29.27
N TYR A 103 14.69 1.22 28.32
CA TYR A 103 13.62 0.96 27.35
C TYR A 103 14.06 0.01 26.23
N ASP A 104 15.37 -0.15 26.00
CA ASP A 104 15.90 -1.05 24.97
C ASP A 104 15.82 -2.53 25.37
N GLU A 105 15.65 -2.85 26.66
CA GLU A 105 15.47 -4.22 27.19
C GLU A 105 13.99 -4.64 27.32
N ILE A 106 13.05 -3.69 27.36
CA ILE A 106 11.61 -3.98 27.47
C ILE A 106 11.00 -4.27 26.10
N ILE A 107 11.61 -3.77 25.02
CA ILE A 107 11.18 -4.06 23.64
C ILE A 107 11.87 -5.35 23.19
N ASP A 108 11.09 -6.41 22.98
CA ASP A 108 11.56 -7.65 22.37
C ASP A 108 12.45 -7.34 21.15
N PRO A 109 13.69 -7.87 21.08
CA PRO A 109 14.58 -7.65 19.94
C PRO A 109 13.96 -8.07 18.60
N SER A 110 12.96 -8.97 18.60
CA SER A 110 12.12 -9.24 17.43
C SER A 110 11.31 -8.03 16.99
N LYS A 111 10.56 -7.41 17.91
CA LYS A 111 9.72 -6.23 17.65
C LYS A 111 10.54 -5.02 17.20
N LYS A 112 11.75 -4.83 17.74
CA LYS A 112 12.69 -3.78 17.28
C LYS A 112 13.05 -3.92 15.79
N ARG A 113 13.23 -5.14 15.30
CA ARG A 113 13.50 -5.42 13.88
C ARG A 113 12.29 -5.15 12.99
N THR A 114 11.07 -5.41 13.46
CA THR A 114 9.84 -5.07 12.76
C THR A 114 9.67 -3.55 12.66
N ILE A 115 9.78 -2.84 13.78
CA ILE A 115 9.67 -1.37 13.85
C ILE A 115 10.70 -0.70 12.92
N SER A 116 11.96 -1.14 12.97
CA SER A 116 12.99 -0.58 12.08
C SER A 116 12.71 -0.80 10.59
N ALA A 117 12.19 -1.97 10.21
CA ALA A 117 11.79 -2.24 8.83
C ALA A 117 10.57 -1.39 8.40
N MET A 118 9.60 -1.20 9.29
CA MET A 118 8.43 -0.35 9.08
C MET A 118 8.81 1.13 8.89
N ILE A 119 9.61 1.69 9.79
CA ILE A 119 10.12 3.08 9.67
C ILE A 119 10.92 3.24 8.36
N GLY A 120 11.73 2.24 8.01
CA GLY A 120 12.45 2.21 6.74
C GLY A 120 11.53 2.20 5.52
N SER A 121 10.38 1.54 5.60
CA SER A 121 9.35 1.55 4.56
C SER A 121 8.75 2.95 4.37
N GLU A 122 8.33 3.61 5.45
CA GLU A 122 7.80 4.98 5.37
C GLU A 122 8.81 5.97 4.81
N PHE A 123 10.07 5.87 5.24
CA PHE A 123 11.13 6.71 4.71
C PHE A 123 11.35 6.47 3.20
N ALA A 124 11.28 5.21 2.76
CA ALA A 124 11.36 4.87 1.34
C ALA A 124 10.17 5.42 0.54
N LEU A 125 8.95 5.44 1.11
CA LEU A 125 7.78 6.07 0.48
C LEU A 125 7.95 7.58 0.33
N ARG A 126 8.43 8.27 1.37
CA ARG A 126 8.74 9.71 1.31
C ARG A 126 9.81 10.02 0.26
N ALA A 127 10.74 9.10 0.04
CA ALA A 127 11.77 9.19 -0.98
C ALA A 127 11.33 8.70 -2.39
N GLU A 128 10.04 8.42 -2.58
CA GLU A 128 9.43 7.91 -3.82
C GLU A 128 10.02 6.57 -4.33
N ARG A 129 10.68 5.81 -3.45
CA ARG A 129 11.25 4.47 -3.76
C ARG A 129 10.24 3.38 -3.42
N VAL A 130 9.15 3.33 -4.18
CA VAL A 130 7.97 2.48 -3.89
C VAL A 130 8.31 0.99 -3.80
N ASP A 131 9.08 0.44 -4.73
CA ASP A 131 9.41 -1.00 -4.71
C ASP A 131 10.21 -1.40 -3.46
N ARG A 132 11.09 -0.51 -2.99
CA ARG A 132 11.87 -0.74 -1.76
C ARG A 132 10.98 -0.68 -0.52
N ALA A 133 10.00 0.24 -0.50
CA ALA A 133 9.03 0.31 0.58
C ALA A 133 8.23 -1.00 0.68
N ILE A 134 7.72 -1.52 -0.43
CA ILE A 134 6.99 -2.79 -0.47
C ILE A 134 7.84 -3.95 0.07
N GLN A 135 9.12 -4.03 -0.31
CA GLN A 135 10.03 -5.07 0.19
C GLN A 135 10.24 -4.97 1.70
N LEU A 136 10.42 -3.76 2.24
CA LEU A 136 10.62 -3.53 3.67
C LEU A 136 9.35 -3.83 4.47
N ALA A 137 8.19 -3.39 3.98
CA ALA A 137 6.90 -3.69 4.60
C ALA A 137 6.60 -5.19 4.61
N ARG A 138 6.82 -5.91 3.49
CA ARG A 138 6.68 -7.38 3.45
C ARG A 138 7.65 -8.09 4.41
N ARG A 139 8.87 -7.56 4.58
CA ARG A 139 9.84 -8.10 5.54
C ARG A 139 9.39 -7.89 6.98
N ALA A 140 8.76 -6.75 7.30
CA ALA A 140 8.16 -6.51 8.61
C ALA A 140 6.98 -7.47 8.86
N MET A 141 6.12 -7.67 7.86
CA MET A 141 4.95 -8.56 7.94
C MET A 141 5.31 -10.03 8.17
N GLN A 142 6.44 -10.49 7.63
CA GLN A 142 6.96 -11.84 7.90
C GLN A 142 7.36 -12.05 9.36
N ARG A 143 7.57 -10.97 10.12
CA ARG A 143 7.96 -11.04 11.54
C ARG A 143 6.74 -10.95 12.42
N ASP A 144 5.98 -9.88 12.27
CA ASP A 144 4.78 -9.62 13.05
C ASP A 144 3.59 -9.46 12.08
N PRO A 145 2.89 -10.56 11.76
CA PRO A 145 1.77 -10.54 10.83
C PRO A 145 0.50 -9.97 11.45
N ASP A 146 0.45 -9.74 12.76
CA ASP A 146 -0.73 -9.21 13.48
C ASP A 146 -0.67 -7.69 13.69
N ASP A 147 0.44 -7.05 13.32
CA ASP A 147 0.67 -5.61 13.55
C ASP A 147 -0.04 -4.76 12.49
N MET A 148 -0.99 -3.92 12.92
CA MET A 148 -1.79 -3.07 12.04
C MET A 148 -0.98 -1.99 11.35
N ASP A 149 0.07 -1.47 12.00
CA ASP A 149 0.92 -0.46 11.39
C ASP A 149 1.69 -1.03 10.20
N VAL A 150 2.10 -2.30 10.30
CA VAL A 150 2.75 -3.01 9.21
C VAL A 150 1.79 -3.22 8.03
N HIS A 151 0.54 -3.62 8.30
CA HIS A 151 -0.49 -3.73 7.28
C HIS A 151 -0.78 -2.40 6.60
N LYS A 152 -0.91 -1.32 7.37
CA LYS A 152 -1.10 0.04 6.84
C LYS A 152 0.07 0.47 5.96
N ALA A 153 1.32 0.28 6.43
CA ALA A 153 2.51 0.65 5.67
C ALA A 153 2.61 -0.13 4.35
N LEU A 154 2.23 -1.42 4.32
CA LEU A 154 2.16 -2.18 3.07
C LEU A 154 1.04 -1.67 2.17
N ALA A 155 -0.15 -1.42 2.72
CA ALA A 155 -1.31 -0.94 1.97
C ALA A 155 -1.03 0.40 1.27
N GLU A 156 -0.39 1.35 1.98
CA GLU A 156 0.04 2.64 1.43
C GLU A 156 1.10 2.48 0.33
N ALA A 157 2.06 1.57 0.52
CA ALA A 157 3.07 1.31 -0.49
C ALA A 157 2.48 0.69 -1.78
N LEU A 158 1.50 -0.20 -1.63
CA LEU A 158 0.77 -0.79 -2.75
C LEU A 158 -0.13 0.24 -3.45
N ASP A 159 -0.81 1.10 -2.68
CA ASP A 159 -1.65 2.18 -3.21
C ASP A 159 -0.80 3.12 -4.08
N ARG A 160 0.36 3.55 -3.57
CA ARG A 160 1.29 4.39 -4.31
C ARG A 160 1.83 3.71 -5.57
N LYS A 161 2.02 2.39 -5.56
CA LYS A 161 2.43 1.63 -6.75
C LYS A 161 1.32 1.61 -7.82
N LEU A 162 0.07 1.45 -7.39
CA LEU A 162 -1.10 1.45 -8.27
C LEU A 162 -1.38 2.83 -8.87
N GLU A 163 -1.04 3.91 -8.17
CA GLU A 163 -1.16 5.29 -8.68
C GLU A 163 -0.27 5.55 -9.90
N PHE A 164 0.92 4.92 -9.97
CA PHE A 164 1.84 5.08 -11.10
C PHE A 164 1.52 4.16 -12.29
N GLN A 165 0.63 3.17 -12.14
CA GLN A 165 0.24 2.26 -13.20
C GLN A 165 -0.94 2.83 -14.01
N ALA A 166 -0.82 2.86 -15.35
CA ALA A 166 -1.93 3.26 -16.23
C ALA A 166 -3.05 2.21 -16.25
N GLU A 167 -2.69 0.93 -16.33
CA GLU A 167 -3.59 -0.20 -16.19
C GLU A 167 -3.27 -0.91 -14.87
N LYS A 168 -4.26 -1.03 -13.99
CA LYS A 168 -4.06 -1.57 -12.64
C LYS A 168 -4.04 -3.09 -12.68
N ASP A 169 -2.93 -3.68 -12.26
CA ASP A 169 -2.81 -5.13 -12.16
C ASP A 169 -3.87 -5.69 -11.21
N PRO A 170 -4.76 -6.61 -11.64
CA PRO A 170 -5.86 -7.09 -10.79
C PRO A 170 -5.36 -7.83 -9.54
N LYS A 171 -4.21 -8.50 -9.65
CA LYS A 171 -3.57 -9.20 -8.52
C LYS A 171 -3.05 -8.22 -7.47
N LEU A 172 -2.34 -7.17 -7.90
CA LEU A 172 -1.76 -6.15 -7.02
C LEU A 172 -2.87 -5.31 -6.38
N PHE A 173 -3.89 -4.97 -7.17
CA PHE A 173 -5.08 -4.27 -6.70
C PHE A 173 -5.83 -5.09 -5.64
N GLY A 174 -6.04 -6.39 -5.87
CA GLY A 174 -6.66 -7.27 -4.88
C GLY A 174 -5.84 -7.40 -3.59
N GLU A 175 -4.51 -7.44 -3.68
CA GLU A 175 -3.62 -7.39 -2.52
C GLU A 175 -3.79 -6.08 -1.75
N CYS A 176 -3.72 -4.93 -2.42
CA CYS A 176 -3.90 -3.61 -1.79
C CYS A 176 -5.25 -3.49 -1.06
N VAL A 177 -6.34 -3.91 -1.70
CA VAL A 177 -7.67 -3.86 -1.09
C VAL A 177 -7.77 -4.79 0.12
N ARG A 178 -7.14 -5.97 0.10
CA ARG A 178 -7.08 -6.87 1.26
C ARG A 178 -6.40 -6.22 2.45
N GLU A 179 -5.23 -5.60 2.25
CA GLU A 179 -4.50 -4.95 3.32
C GLU A 179 -5.32 -3.80 3.93
N TRP A 180 -5.95 -2.96 3.10
CA TRP A 180 -6.83 -1.89 3.60
C TRP A 180 -8.06 -2.41 4.36
N LEU A 181 -8.60 -3.58 4.00
CA LEU A 181 -9.71 -4.18 4.74
C LEU A 181 -9.28 -4.70 6.12
N ILE A 182 -8.07 -5.25 6.25
CA ILE A 182 -7.48 -5.68 7.52
C ILE A 182 -7.33 -4.47 8.44
N VAL A 183 -6.73 -3.38 7.94
CA VAL A 183 -6.56 -2.12 8.68
C VAL A 183 -7.89 -1.53 9.10
N MET A 184 -8.89 -1.50 8.20
CA MET A 184 -10.22 -0.97 8.52
C MET A 184 -10.93 -1.78 9.61
N ARG A 185 -10.69 -3.09 9.70
CA ARG A 185 -11.37 -3.98 10.67
C ARG A 185 -10.56 -4.24 11.93
N ASN A 186 -9.35 -3.68 12.02
CA ASN A 186 -8.40 -3.93 13.10
C ASN A 186 -8.23 -5.45 13.37
N GLY A 187 -8.06 -6.24 12.31
CA GLY A 187 -8.09 -7.70 12.44
C GLY A 187 -7.52 -8.47 11.25
N VAL A 188 -6.58 -9.35 11.55
CA VAL A 188 -5.94 -10.23 10.56
C VAL A 188 -6.78 -11.48 10.31
N GLY A 189 -7.16 -11.68 9.05
CA GLY A 189 -7.94 -12.82 8.58
C GLY A 189 -8.98 -12.48 7.50
N MET A 190 -9.30 -13.45 6.65
CA MET A 190 -10.37 -13.31 5.64
C MET A 190 -11.78 -13.29 6.26
N GLU A 191 -11.91 -13.81 7.49
CA GLU A 191 -13.18 -14.04 8.18
C GLU A 191 -13.39 -13.19 9.44
N LYS A 192 -12.42 -12.35 9.85
CA LYS A 192 -12.62 -11.37 10.93
C LYS A 192 -13.50 -10.22 10.41
N GLY A 193 -14.76 -10.55 10.17
CA GLY A 193 -15.87 -9.67 9.85
C GLY A 193 -17.04 -10.06 10.73
N THR A 194 -17.13 -9.37 11.87
CA THR A 194 -18.40 -8.99 12.50
C THR A 194 -19.43 -10.12 12.66
N ASN A 195 -19.33 -10.81 13.80
CA ASN A 195 -20.46 -11.14 14.66
C ASN A 195 -21.66 -11.72 13.91
N PHE A 196 -21.62 -13.05 13.68
CA PHE A 196 -22.81 -13.80 13.31
C PHE A 196 -23.96 -13.41 14.27
N ARG A 197 -24.97 -12.69 13.76
CA ARG A 197 -26.15 -12.17 14.52
C ARG A 197 -25.92 -11.04 15.53
N GLY A 198 -25.09 -10.04 15.22
CA GLY A 198 -25.24 -8.70 15.83
C GLY A 198 -24.84 -8.56 17.30
N MET A 199 -24.15 -9.54 17.89
CA MET A 199 -23.83 -9.56 19.32
C MET A 199 -22.33 -9.36 19.65
N GLY A 200 -21.65 -8.52 18.86
CA GLY A 200 -20.26 -8.10 19.16
C GLY A 200 -19.99 -6.64 18.76
N PHE A 201 -21.03 -5.80 18.79
CA PHE A 201 -20.99 -4.43 18.29
C PHE A 201 -20.37 -3.41 19.26
N VAL A 202 -20.01 -3.82 20.49
CA VAL A 202 -19.63 -2.85 21.54
C VAL A 202 -18.13 -2.81 21.82
N ASP A 203 -17.36 -3.85 21.47
CA ASP A 203 -16.00 -4.00 22.01
C ASP A 203 -14.88 -3.45 21.09
N HIS A 204 -15.18 -3.12 19.83
CA HIS A 204 -14.15 -2.72 18.85
C HIS A 204 -14.40 -1.39 18.12
N PHE A 205 -15.47 -0.66 18.46
CA PHE A 205 -15.72 0.66 17.85
C PHE A 205 -14.87 1.79 18.44
N PHE A 206 -14.29 1.61 19.64
CA PHE A 206 -13.55 2.68 20.32
C PHE A 206 -12.03 2.48 20.37
N GLY A 207 -11.52 1.35 19.85
CA GLY A 207 -10.11 0.99 19.98
C GLY A 207 -9.17 1.80 19.10
N ASP A 208 -9.60 2.16 17.88
CA ASP A 208 -8.69 2.70 16.85
C ASP A 208 -9.45 3.45 15.73
N ASP A 209 -10.11 4.56 16.09
CA ASP A 209 -10.87 5.39 15.15
C ASP A 209 -9.98 5.94 14.00
N GLU A 210 -8.68 6.13 14.24
CA GLU A 210 -7.77 6.74 13.27
C GLU A 210 -7.54 5.85 12.04
N TYR A 211 -7.21 4.57 12.24
CA TYR A 211 -6.99 3.62 11.15
C TYR A 211 -8.27 3.38 10.34
N TYR A 212 -9.42 3.30 11.01
CA TYR A 212 -10.72 3.09 10.37
C TYR A 212 -11.04 4.20 9.37
N VAL A 213 -10.88 5.47 9.78
CA VAL A 213 -11.21 6.62 8.93
C VAL A 213 -10.31 6.68 7.71
N VAL A 214 -8.99 6.49 7.89
CA VAL A 214 -8.02 6.50 6.79
C VAL A 214 -8.30 5.37 5.81
N ALA A 215 -8.48 4.15 6.30
CA ALA A 215 -8.74 2.99 5.46
C ALA A 215 -10.06 3.12 4.69
N LYS A 216 -11.12 3.64 5.33
CA LYS A 216 -12.41 3.89 4.68
C LYS A 216 -12.30 4.91 3.54
N GLN A 217 -11.56 6.00 3.76
CA GLN A 217 -11.32 7.01 2.72
C GLN A 217 -10.55 6.41 1.54
N ARG A 218 -9.51 5.62 1.82
CA ARG A 218 -8.68 4.95 0.81
C ARG A 218 -9.46 3.90 0.01
N LEU A 219 -10.24 3.04 0.67
CA LEU A 219 -11.11 2.07 0.00
C LEU A 219 -12.15 2.75 -0.90
N LYS A 220 -12.76 3.85 -0.43
CA LYS A 220 -13.68 4.64 -1.23
C LYS A 220 -13.00 5.26 -2.45
N HIS A 221 -11.75 5.72 -2.31
CA HIS A 221 -10.98 6.27 -3.42
C HIS A 221 -10.60 5.20 -4.44
N LEU A 222 -10.14 4.03 -3.98
CA LEU A 222 -9.67 2.93 -4.81
C LEU A 222 -10.80 2.22 -5.58
N THR A 223 -11.92 1.95 -4.91
CA THR A 223 -12.99 1.07 -5.43
C THR A 223 -14.29 1.82 -5.75
N GLY A 224 -14.44 3.06 -5.27
CA GLY A 224 -15.69 3.82 -5.35
C GLY A 224 -16.73 3.45 -4.28
N TYR A 225 -16.54 2.35 -3.54
CA TYR A 225 -17.52 1.83 -2.59
C TYR A 225 -16.90 1.53 -1.23
N VAL A 226 -17.67 1.76 -0.17
CA VAL A 226 -17.26 1.39 1.19
C VAL A 226 -17.86 0.02 1.53
N PRO A 227 -17.10 -0.92 2.11
CA PRO A 227 -17.62 -2.21 2.54
C PRO A 227 -18.75 -2.04 3.58
N LYS A 228 -19.77 -2.87 3.47
CA LYS A 228 -20.87 -2.88 4.45
C LYS A 228 -20.42 -3.55 5.75
N PRO A 229 -20.92 -3.13 6.93
CA PRO A 229 -20.47 -3.68 8.21
C PRO A 229 -20.82 -5.16 8.41
N TRP A 230 -21.78 -5.71 7.65
CA TRP A 230 -22.19 -7.12 7.67
C TRP A 230 -21.65 -7.94 6.49
N GLU A 231 -20.70 -7.39 5.71
CA GLU A 231 -20.12 -8.05 4.55
C GLU A 231 -18.79 -8.70 4.91
N SER A 232 -18.53 -9.93 4.46
CA SER A 232 -17.22 -10.58 4.64
C SER A 232 -16.17 -10.00 3.68
N ASN A 233 -14.88 -10.10 4.03
CA ASN A 233 -13.78 -9.60 3.18
C ASN A 233 -13.82 -10.29 1.82
N GLU A 234 -14.02 -11.61 1.78
CA GLU A 234 -14.12 -12.36 0.53
C GLU A 234 -15.28 -11.91 -0.35
N LYS A 235 -16.44 -11.64 0.24
CA LYS A 235 -17.62 -11.19 -0.50
C LYS A 235 -17.41 -9.80 -1.10
N TYR A 236 -16.75 -8.92 -0.36
CA TYR A 236 -16.38 -7.60 -0.85
C TYR A 236 -15.33 -7.69 -1.97
N LEU A 237 -14.27 -8.49 -1.79
CA LEU A 237 -13.23 -8.69 -2.81
C LEU A 237 -13.79 -9.27 -4.11
N LYS A 238 -14.69 -10.26 -4.02
CA LYS A 238 -15.37 -10.82 -5.20
C LYS A 238 -16.13 -9.77 -6.00
N LYS A 239 -16.71 -8.76 -5.34
CA LYS A 239 -17.41 -7.66 -6.01
C LYS A 239 -16.45 -6.65 -6.64
N VAL A 240 -15.37 -6.32 -5.93
CA VAL A 240 -14.38 -5.32 -6.37
C VAL A 240 -13.51 -5.83 -7.51
N LEU A 241 -13.19 -7.12 -7.51
CA LEU A 241 -12.33 -7.76 -8.52
C LEU A 241 -13.10 -8.31 -9.71
N GLN A 242 -14.44 -8.23 -9.72
CA GLN A 242 -15.21 -8.60 -10.89
C GLN A 242 -14.86 -7.64 -12.04
N PRO A 243 -14.37 -8.16 -13.19
CA PRO A 243 -14.16 -7.31 -14.35
C PRO A 243 -15.49 -6.66 -14.68
N ALA A 244 -15.49 -5.33 -14.89
CA ALA A 244 -16.70 -4.62 -15.24
C ALA A 244 -17.26 -5.26 -16.52
N GLU A 245 -18.34 -6.04 -16.38
CA GLU A 245 -19.07 -6.55 -17.53
C GLU A 245 -19.61 -5.32 -18.27
N THR A 246 -18.94 -4.94 -19.35
CA THR A 246 -19.32 -3.79 -20.19
C THR A 246 -20.65 -4.01 -20.92
N SER A 247 -21.28 -5.18 -20.74
CA SER A 247 -22.57 -5.53 -21.34
C SER A 247 -23.72 -5.40 -20.33
N ILE A 248 -24.15 -4.17 -20.09
CA ILE A 248 -25.38 -3.91 -19.33
C ILE A 248 -26.57 -4.13 -20.29
N LYS A 249 -27.23 -5.29 -20.20
CA LYS A 249 -28.49 -5.55 -20.91
C LYS A 249 -29.67 -4.92 -20.16
N GLY A 250 -29.99 -3.68 -20.49
CA GLY A 250 -31.20 -3.01 -20.00
C GLY A 250 -32.44 -3.39 -20.81
N ARG A 251 -33.49 -3.90 -20.17
CA ARG A 251 -34.81 -4.06 -20.79
C ARG A 251 -35.59 -2.76 -20.60
N ILE A 252 -35.83 -2.02 -21.69
CA ILE A 252 -36.65 -0.80 -21.65
C ILE A 252 -38.11 -1.22 -21.50
N ILE A 253 -38.73 -0.91 -20.36
CA ILE A 253 -40.16 -1.09 -20.14
C ILE A 253 -40.84 0.20 -20.60
N LYS A 254 -41.62 0.14 -21.68
CA LYS A 254 -42.49 1.26 -22.08
C LYS A 254 -43.67 1.31 -21.11
N LYS A 255 -43.95 2.50 -20.57
CA LYS A 255 -45.17 2.77 -19.82
C LYS A 255 -46.32 2.82 -20.84
N SER A 256 -47.30 1.93 -20.70
CA SER A 256 -48.54 2.02 -21.47
C SER A 256 -49.42 3.09 -20.84
N ASP A 257 -49.72 4.12 -21.64
CA ASP A 257 -50.66 5.21 -21.31
C ASP A 257 -52.09 4.70 -21.09
#